data_AF-A0AAE0ADH7-F1
#
_entry.id   AF-A0AAE0ADH7-F1
#
_cell.length_a   1.000
_cell.length_b   1.000
_cell.length_c   1.000
_cell.angle_alpha   90.00
_cell.angle_beta   90.00
_cell.angle_gamma   90.00
#
_symmetry.space_group_name_H-M   'P 1'
#
loop_
_entity.id
_entity.type
_entity.pdbx_description
1 polymer ?
#
loop_
_entity_poly.entity_id
_entity_poly.type
_entity_poly.pdbx_seq_one_letter_code
_entity_poly.pdbx_strand_id
1 'polypeptide(L)'
;MSLSECYGFKNLEFVGLDRLNDIKILYNKGIRLYNRRLERVVIKALNVHSLAFVGRLDECDINVDYCKNLKSLSLSSTFIKDEWLCNLISELPLLECLYIGSCHKLESIKISSPRLKELCINGCVMLAEVDIDTPNLGFFKYFGDMISLSSNALALSNIDLFLFQNKFYTLWNVRYIKLLAQFRYCSEFLNIQVATDEDVIVPVELRQILPSPLSSGKHLKLPIYKIPVHFSIAKVVDSLLWIAPHMKTMSILKYGHSSKSSFEFSYKKPIIYEGESASCCKSLPVTCWQHCIQEIKVEITDENEEGRNKIKRYYYLEGPDMYEKVDDLCSFGVTKSA
;
A
#
# COMPACT_ATOMS: atom_id res chain seq x y z
N MET A 1 18.75 9.48 20.05
CA MET A 1 19.99 10.10 19.51
C MET A 1 19.89 10.17 18.00
N SER A 2 20.24 11.31 17.40
CA SER A 2 20.28 11.46 15.94
C SER A 2 21.66 11.94 15.53
N LEU A 3 22.27 11.25 14.57
CA LEU A 3 23.52 11.66 13.95
C LEU A 3 23.25 11.97 12.50
N SER A 4 23.65 13.17 12.08
CA SER A 4 23.48 13.64 10.71
C SER A 4 24.81 14.13 10.18
N GLU A 5 25.08 13.82 8.92
CA GLU A 5 26.17 14.48 8.17
C GLU A 5 27.56 14.28 8.82
N CYS A 6 27.79 13.10 9.39
CA CYS A 6 29.07 12.70 9.99
C CYS A 6 30.15 12.45 8.91
N TYR A 7 30.44 13.44 8.08
CA TYR A 7 31.38 13.33 6.97
C TYR A 7 32.80 13.04 7.47
N GLY A 8 33.43 11.99 6.93
CA GLY A 8 34.81 11.63 7.26
C GLY A 8 34.95 10.52 8.29
N PHE A 9 33.87 10.10 8.94
CA PHE A 9 33.87 8.88 9.73
C PHE A 9 33.71 7.67 8.80
N LYS A 10 34.70 6.77 8.84
CA LYS A 10 34.66 5.47 8.14
C LYS A 10 34.00 4.39 8.99
N ASN A 11 34.27 4.42 10.30
CA ASN A 11 33.79 3.45 11.26
C ASN A 11 33.07 4.20 12.39
N LEU A 12 31.85 3.78 12.71
CA LEU A 12 31.11 4.28 13.86
C LEU A 12 30.84 3.11 14.80
N GLU A 13 31.32 3.24 16.03
CA GLU A 13 31.04 2.26 17.09
C GLU A 13 30.32 2.98 18.24
N PHE A 14 29.16 2.43 18.59
CA PHE A 14 28.31 2.93 19.65
C PHE A 14 28.31 1.96 20.82
N VAL A 15 28.82 2.39 21.98
CA VAL A 15 28.96 1.56 23.19
C VAL A 15 28.43 2.33 24.39
N GLY A 16 27.90 1.62 25.39
CA GLY A 16 27.47 2.22 26.66
C GLY A 16 26.24 3.12 26.52
N LEU A 17 25.38 2.82 25.55
CA LEU A 17 24.18 3.60 25.26
C LEU A 17 22.97 3.14 26.10
N ASP A 18 23.17 2.90 27.39
CA ASP A 18 22.22 2.19 28.25
C ASP A 18 20.90 2.94 28.47
N ARG A 19 20.86 4.24 28.17
CA ARG A 19 19.65 5.08 28.30
C ARG A 19 18.97 5.39 26.98
N LEU A 20 19.55 4.98 25.85
CA LEU A 20 19.02 5.34 24.54
C LEU A 20 18.09 4.26 24.00
N ASN A 21 16.86 4.67 23.74
CA ASN A 21 15.83 3.83 23.12
C ASN A 21 15.79 3.97 21.60
N ASP A 22 16.18 5.13 21.08
CA ASP A 22 16.05 5.48 19.67
C ASP A 22 17.39 5.96 19.11
N ILE A 23 17.82 5.34 18.00
CA ILE A 23 19.02 5.74 17.26
C ILE A 23 18.63 6.02 15.81
N LYS A 24 18.99 7.21 15.34
CA LYS A 24 18.82 7.61 13.94
C LYS A 24 20.16 8.03 13.35
N ILE A 25 20.56 7.39 12.27
CA ILE A 25 21.81 7.66 11.56
C ILE A 25 21.44 8.12 10.15
N LEU A 26 21.69 9.40 9.89
CA LEU A 26 21.45 10.10 8.64
C LEU A 26 22.79 10.36 7.94
N TYR A 27 23.16 9.46 7.03
CA TYR A 27 24.38 9.54 6.25
C TYR A 27 24.07 9.86 4.78
N ASN A 28 23.70 11.11 4.51
CA ASN A 28 23.49 11.58 3.14
C ASN A 28 24.83 11.95 2.49
N LYS A 29 25.13 11.40 1.32
CA LYS A 29 26.17 11.98 0.45
C LYS A 29 25.63 13.28 -0.11
N GLY A 30 26.23 14.41 0.24
CA GLY A 30 26.21 15.57 -0.66
C GLY A 30 26.78 15.12 -2.01
N ILE A 31 26.15 15.52 -3.12
CA ILE A 31 26.40 15.08 -4.51
C ILE A 31 27.87 15.24 -4.98
N ARG A 32 28.76 15.82 -4.17
CA ARG A 32 30.10 16.28 -4.58
C ARG A 32 31.31 15.70 -3.84
N LEU A 33 31.16 14.72 -2.94
CA LEU A 33 32.31 14.17 -2.20
C LEU A 33 32.53 12.67 -2.50
N TYR A 34 33.36 12.41 -3.51
CA TYR A 34 33.58 11.08 -4.09
C TYR A 34 34.35 10.07 -3.20
N ASN A 35 34.85 10.44 -2.01
CA ASN A 35 35.88 9.63 -1.32
C ASN A 35 35.67 9.37 0.19
N ARG A 36 34.48 9.52 0.77
CA ARG A 36 34.23 9.23 2.21
C ARG A 36 33.00 8.34 2.41
N ARG A 37 33.20 7.03 2.27
CA ARG A 37 32.17 6.01 2.52
C ARG A 37 32.22 5.59 3.99
N LEU A 38 31.04 5.38 4.57
CA LEU A 38 30.92 4.70 5.85
C LEU A 38 31.11 3.21 5.56
N GLU A 39 32.15 2.62 6.12
CA GLU A 39 32.55 1.23 5.89
C GLU A 39 31.95 0.30 6.95
N ARG A 40 31.79 0.78 8.18
CA ARG A 40 31.25 -0.04 9.28
C ARG A 40 30.46 0.77 10.29
N VAL A 41 29.34 0.21 10.74
CA VAL A 41 28.59 0.69 11.91
C VAL A 41 28.36 -0.46 12.86
N VAL A 42 28.80 -0.31 14.11
CA VAL A 42 28.55 -1.29 15.16
C VAL A 42 27.74 -0.63 16.27
N ILE A 43 26.58 -1.20 16.59
CA ILE A 43 25.73 -0.72 17.69
C ILE A 43 25.73 -1.77 18.80
N LYS A 44 26.43 -1.47 19.89
CA LYS A 44 26.49 -2.27 21.12
C LYS A 44 25.56 -1.65 22.17
N ALA A 45 24.26 -1.78 21.95
CA ALA A 45 23.25 -1.18 22.82
C ALA A 45 22.04 -2.10 23.01
N LEU A 46 21.83 -2.59 24.24
CA LEU A 46 20.76 -3.53 24.58
C LEU A 46 19.37 -2.87 24.68
N ASN A 47 19.31 -1.58 25.05
CA ASN A 47 18.04 -0.89 25.32
C ASN A 47 17.46 -0.14 24.11
N VAL A 48 18.07 -0.31 22.94
CA VAL A 48 17.57 0.33 21.70
C VAL A 48 16.35 -0.43 21.20
N HIS A 49 15.24 0.28 21.11
CA HIS A 49 13.95 -0.21 20.63
C HIS A 49 13.68 0.23 19.18
N SER A 50 14.26 1.34 18.75
CA SER A 50 14.06 1.90 17.41
C SER A 50 15.38 2.29 16.78
N LEU A 51 15.56 1.88 15.53
CA LEU A 51 16.77 2.13 14.77
C LEU A 51 16.40 2.55 13.34
N ALA A 52 16.88 3.72 12.94
CA ALA A 52 16.68 4.25 11.61
C ALA A 52 18.02 4.57 10.95
N PHE A 53 18.27 3.97 9.80
CA PHE A 53 19.39 4.26 8.93
C PHE A 53 18.89 4.86 7.63
N VAL A 54 19.39 6.05 7.30
CA VAL A 54 19.12 6.70 6.02
C VAL A 54 20.45 7.09 5.41
N GLY A 55 20.79 6.53 4.25
CA GLY A 55 22.04 6.92 3.60
C GLY A 55 22.61 5.89 2.64
N ARG A 56 23.45 6.36 1.72
CA ARG A 56 24.14 5.52 0.72
C ARG A 56 25.22 4.68 1.39
N LEU A 57 24.83 3.50 1.86
CA LEU A 57 25.69 2.49 2.44
C LEU A 57 26.25 1.59 1.34
N ASP A 58 27.10 2.13 0.48
CA ASP A 58 27.85 1.32 -0.49
C ASP A 58 28.77 0.38 0.31
N GLU A 59 28.38 -0.89 0.50
CA GLU A 59 29.20 -1.93 1.18
C GLU A 59 29.50 -1.62 2.66
N CYS A 60 28.58 -0.95 3.36
CA CYS A 60 28.73 -0.74 4.81
C CYS A 60 28.33 -1.99 5.60
N ASP A 61 29.24 -2.50 6.43
CA ASP A 61 28.95 -3.56 7.40
C ASP A 61 28.22 -2.95 8.61
N ILE A 62 26.90 -3.16 8.66
CA ILE A 62 26.09 -2.79 9.83
C ILE A 62 25.97 -4.02 10.73
N ASN A 63 26.55 -3.93 11.93
CA ASN A 63 26.38 -4.90 12.98
C ASN A 63 25.47 -4.35 14.08
N VAL A 64 24.35 -5.03 14.30
CA VAL A 64 23.37 -4.73 15.35
C VAL A 64 23.08 -5.96 16.21
N ASP A 65 24.06 -6.85 16.34
CA ASP A 65 23.90 -8.15 17.04
C ASP A 65 23.48 -7.96 18.50
N TYR A 66 23.86 -6.84 19.10
CA TYR A 66 23.54 -6.49 20.49
C TYR A 66 22.16 -5.84 20.63
N CYS A 67 21.51 -5.43 19.54
CA CYS A 67 20.21 -4.75 19.56
C CYS A 67 19.05 -5.76 19.66
N LYS A 68 19.12 -6.74 20.57
CA LYS A 68 18.13 -7.82 20.66
C LYS A 68 16.73 -7.38 21.10
N ASN A 69 16.61 -6.18 21.68
CA ASN A 69 15.32 -5.57 22.06
C ASN A 69 14.73 -4.63 20.98
N LEU A 70 15.30 -4.63 19.78
CA LEU A 70 14.83 -3.77 18.70
C LEU A 70 13.41 -4.19 18.27
N LYS A 71 12.50 -3.21 18.28
CA LYS A 71 11.09 -3.36 17.86
C LYS A 71 10.82 -2.69 16.53
N SER A 72 11.57 -1.64 16.18
CA SER A 72 11.37 -0.90 14.94
C SER A 72 12.70 -0.72 14.20
N LEU A 73 12.72 -1.12 12.93
CA LEU A 73 13.87 -0.95 12.03
C LEU A 73 13.43 -0.21 10.78
N SER A 74 14.14 0.87 10.46
CA SER A 74 13.95 1.65 9.24
C SER A 74 15.26 1.72 8.47
N LEU A 75 15.26 1.22 7.24
CA LEU A 75 16.38 1.24 6.31
C LEU A 75 15.96 2.04 5.08
N SER A 76 16.65 3.15 4.80
CA SER A 76 16.33 4.00 3.66
C SER A 76 17.56 4.37 2.86
N SER A 77 17.45 4.29 1.53
CA SER A 77 18.50 4.66 0.57
C SER A 77 19.80 3.87 0.75
N THR A 78 19.69 2.64 1.26
CA THR A 78 20.82 1.75 1.56
C THR A 78 21.11 0.80 0.38
N PHE A 79 22.36 0.35 0.24
CA PHE A 79 22.76 -0.62 -0.80
C PHE A 79 22.95 -2.04 -0.22
N ILE A 80 22.00 -2.45 0.62
CA ILE A 80 21.96 -3.79 1.21
C ILE A 80 21.51 -4.83 0.18
N LYS A 81 21.93 -6.08 0.36
CA LYS A 81 21.51 -7.24 -0.44
C LYS A 81 20.44 -8.05 0.28
N ASP A 82 19.71 -8.86 -0.47
CA ASP A 82 18.62 -9.72 0.02
C ASP A 82 19.06 -10.60 1.20
N GLU A 83 20.17 -11.34 1.07
CA GLU A 83 20.71 -12.22 2.12
C GLU A 83 20.99 -11.48 3.43
N TRP A 84 21.58 -10.28 3.33
CA TRP A 84 21.92 -9.49 4.52
C TRP A 84 20.67 -9.05 5.26
N LEU A 85 19.63 -8.60 4.54
CA LEU A 85 18.35 -8.22 5.13
C LEU A 85 17.67 -9.42 5.80
N CYS A 86 17.66 -10.58 5.14
CA CYS A 86 17.06 -11.80 5.67
C CYS A 86 17.75 -12.23 6.97
N ASN A 87 19.08 -12.30 6.98
CA ASN A 87 19.87 -12.67 8.15
C ASN A 87 19.68 -11.68 9.31
N LEU A 88 19.61 -10.38 9.00
CA LEU A 88 19.36 -9.37 10.00
C LEU A 88 18.00 -9.57 10.66
N ILE A 89 16.93 -9.78 9.88
CA ILE A 89 15.58 -9.96 10.40
C ILE A 89 15.51 -11.20 11.32
N SER A 90 16.15 -12.31 10.93
CA SER A 90 16.17 -13.53 11.76
C SER A 90 16.86 -13.33 13.11
N GLU A 91 17.81 -12.40 13.18
CA GLU A 91 18.55 -12.09 14.41
C GLU A 91 17.84 -11.10 15.35
N LEU A 92 16.69 -10.56 14.94
CA LEU A 92 15.89 -9.56 15.67
C LEU A 92 14.55 -10.16 16.14
N PRO A 93 14.55 -10.94 17.24
CA PRO A 93 13.38 -11.72 17.67
C PRO A 93 12.20 -10.87 18.15
N LEU A 94 12.43 -9.59 18.44
CA LEU A 94 11.42 -8.66 18.96
C LEU A 94 10.97 -7.63 17.93
N LEU A 95 11.37 -7.77 16.65
CA LEU A 95 11.03 -6.82 15.60
C LEU A 95 9.53 -6.84 15.30
N GLU A 96 8.87 -5.70 15.50
CA GLU A 96 7.42 -5.50 15.27
C GLU A 96 7.16 -4.64 14.01
N CYS A 97 8.05 -3.70 13.68
CA CYS A 97 7.90 -2.79 12.54
C CYS A 97 9.15 -2.79 11.66
N LEU A 98 8.96 -2.99 10.36
CA LEU A 98 10.04 -2.93 9.36
C LEU A 98 9.69 -1.96 8.23
N TYR A 99 10.56 -0.97 8.03
CA TYR A 99 10.48 -0.04 6.91
C TYR A 99 11.71 -0.18 6.01
N ILE A 100 11.47 -0.34 4.71
CA ILE A 100 12.50 -0.44 3.66
C ILE A 100 12.17 0.61 2.59
N GLY A 101 13.03 1.61 2.44
CA GLY A 101 12.87 2.71 1.50
C GLY A 101 14.04 2.80 0.52
N SER A 102 13.80 2.96 -0.77
CA SER A 102 14.83 3.27 -1.79
C SER A 102 16.07 2.35 -1.72
N CYS A 103 15.89 1.08 -1.39
CA CYS A 103 16.98 0.10 -1.29
C CYS A 103 17.12 -0.63 -2.62
N HIS A 104 17.82 -0.01 -3.56
CA HIS A 104 17.81 -0.39 -4.97
C HIS A 104 18.59 -1.66 -5.33
N LYS A 105 19.24 -2.33 -4.37
CA LYS A 105 19.92 -3.62 -4.59
C LYS A 105 19.09 -4.83 -4.15
N LEU A 106 17.91 -4.60 -3.61
CA LEU A 106 16.99 -5.67 -3.24
C LEU A 106 16.24 -6.13 -4.49
N GLU A 107 16.22 -7.45 -4.73
CA GLU A 107 15.64 -8.07 -5.93
C GLU A 107 14.57 -9.10 -5.56
N SER A 108 14.87 -10.02 -4.64
CA SER A 108 13.95 -11.02 -4.11
C SER A 108 14.11 -11.12 -2.60
N ILE A 109 13.17 -10.54 -1.85
CA ILE A 109 13.26 -10.51 -0.39
C ILE A 109 12.34 -11.56 0.22
N LYS A 110 12.87 -12.30 1.20
CA LYS A 110 12.11 -13.20 2.04
C LYS A 110 12.07 -12.67 3.47
N ILE A 111 10.88 -12.38 3.97
CA ILE A 111 10.67 -11.83 5.30
C ILE A 111 9.97 -12.88 6.14
N SER A 112 10.69 -13.45 7.11
CA SER A 112 10.13 -14.38 8.09
C SER A 112 10.39 -13.86 9.50
N SER A 113 9.31 -13.57 10.22
CA SER A 113 9.33 -13.10 11.60
C SER A 113 7.94 -13.27 12.21
N PRO A 114 7.80 -14.06 13.29
CA PRO A 114 6.51 -14.27 13.92
C PRO A 114 6.03 -13.04 14.70
N ARG A 115 6.88 -12.03 14.97
CA ARG A 115 6.50 -10.85 15.75
C ARG A 115 6.23 -9.61 14.90
N LEU A 116 6.56 -9.66 13.61
CA LEU A 116 6.37 -8.53 12.71
C LEU A 116 4.88 -8.25 12.53
N LYS A 117 4.47 -7.02 12.85
CA LYS A 117 3.10 -6.51 12.77
C LYS A 117 2.93 -5.55 11.60
N GLU A 118 3.98 -4.81 11.26
CA GLU A 118 3.95 -3.79 10.21
C GLU A 118 5.13 -3.93 9.26
N LEU A 119 4.84 -3.97 7.96
CA LEU A 119 5.83 -4.01 6.90
C LEU A 119 5.54 -2.90 5.88
N CYS A 120 6.53 -2.03 5.65
CA CYS A 120 6.46 -0.96 4.66
C CYS A 120 7.64 -1.07 3.69
N ILE A 121 7.35 -1.21 2.40
CA ILE A 121 8.35 -1.22 1.33
C ILE A 121 8.04 -0.07 0.37
N ASN A 122 9.03 0.77 0.09
CA ASN A 122 8.85 2.02 -0.64
C ASN A 122 10.00 2.26 -1.64
N GLY A 123 9.69 2.37 -2.93
CA GLY A 123 10.61 2.88 -3.94
C GLY A 123 11.85 2.02 -4.20
N CYS A 124 11.77 0.70 -3.97
CA CYS A 124 12.85 -0.24 -4.26
C CYS A 124 12.77 -0.72 -5.73
N VAL A 125 13.38 0.03 -6.64
CA VAL A 125 13.21 -0.12 -8.10
C VAL A 125 13.65 -1.46 -8.72
N MET A 126 14.57 -2.20 -8.08
CA MET A 126 15.00 -3.52 -8.60
C MET A 126 14.23 -4.68 -7.98
N LEU A 127 13.34 -4.40 -7.02
CA LEU A 127 12.60 -5.42 -6.31
C LEU A 127 11.57 -6.07 -7.24
N ALA A 128 11.72 -7.36 -7.48
CA ALA A 128 10.87 -8.15 -8.36
C ALA A 128 9.99 -9.14 -7.58
N GLU A 129 10.44 -9.59 -6.41
CA GLU A 129 9.75 -10.61 -5.62
C GLU A 129 9.77 -10.30 -4.12
N VAL A 130 8.66 -10.59 -3.46
CA VAL A 130 8.50 -10.47 -2.01
C VAL A 130 7.80 -11.73 -1.50
N ASP A 131 8.45 -12.46 -0.60
CA ASP A 131 7.88 -13.59 0.12
C ASP A 131 7.70 -13.23 1.60
N ILE A 132 6.46 -13.24 2.08
CA ILE A 132 6.07 -12.83 3.43
C ILE A 132 5.60 -14.04 4.24
N ASP A 133 6.44 -14.52 5.14
CA ASP A 133 6.10 -15.58 6.09
C ASP A 133 6.02 -15.02 7.52
N THR A 134 5.00 -14.17 7.74
CA THR A 134 4.78 -13.44 9.00
C THR A 134 3.31 -13.53 9.42
N PRO A 135 2.89 -14.59 10.14
CA PRO A 135 1.47 -14.86 10.41
C PRO A 135 0.76 -13.74 11.19
N ASN A 136 1.51 -12.96 11.97
CA ASN A 136 1.00 -11.86 12.81
C ASN A 136 1.09 -10.48 12.15
N LEU A 137 1.45 -10.40 10.87
CA LEU A 137 1.49 -9.13 10.14
C LEU A 137 0.07 -8.60 9.96
N GLY A 138 -0.22 -7.45 10.56
CA GLY A 138 -1.52 -6.79 10.49
C GLY A 138 -1.59 -5.68 9.44
N PHE A 139 -0.45 -5.09 9.08
CA PHE A 139 -0.35 -3.97 8.14
C PHE A 139 0.76 -4.21 7.11
N PHE A 140 0.40 -4.07 5.82
CA PHE A 140 1.34 -4.11 4.71
C PHE A 140 1.19 -2.88 3.82
N LYS A 141 2.29 -2.17 3.60
CA LYS A 141 2.36 -1.07 2.64
C LYS A 141 3.42 -1.35 1.59
N TYR A 142 3.04 -1.20 0.33
CA TYR A 142 3.93 -1.34 -0.81
C TYR A 142 3.78 -0.16 -1.76
N PHE A 143 4.90 0.49 -2.07
CA PHE A 143 5.01 1.48 -3.14
C PHE A 143 6.18 1.15 -4.06
N GLY A 144 5.91 0.93 -5.35
CA GLY A 144 6.93 0.52 -6.30
C GLY A 144 6.38 -0.04 -7.60
N ASP A 145 7.20 -0.80 -8.31
CA ASP A 145 6.83 -1.47 -9.56
C ASP A 145 6.04 -2.77 -9.31
N MET A 146 5.58 -3.44 -10.37
CA MET A 146 4.85 -4.71 -10.25
C MET A 146 5.77 -5.84 -9.78
N ILE A 147 5.46 -6.40 -8.60
CA ILE A 147 6.17 -7.54 -8.00
C ILE A 147 5.40 -8.85 -8.12
N SER A 148 6.12 -9.96 -7.97
CA SER A 148 5.56 -11.22 -7.50
C SER A 148 5.45 -11.18 -5.98
N LEU A 149 4.31 -11.57 -5.43
CA LEU A 149 4.07 -11.58 -3.99
C LEU A 149 3.52 -12.93 -3.57
N SER A 150 4.16 -13.56 -2.61
CA SER A 150 3.61 -14.66 -1.81
C SER A 150 3.49 -14.21 -0.36
N SER A 151 2.42 -14.64 0.30
CA SER A 151 2.18 -14.26 1.69
C SER A 151 1.45 -15.34 2.46
N ASN A 152 1.96 -15.65 3.64
CA ASN A 152 1.32 -16.44 4.69
C ASN A 152 0.91 -15.55 5.89
N ALA A 153 0.67 -14.25 5.64
CA ALA A 153 0.25 -13.29 6.64
C ALA A 153 -1.24 -13.44 7.00
N LEU A 154 -1.54 -14.37 7.91
CA LEU A 154 -2.92 -14.73 8.30
C LEU A 154 -3.67 -13.59 9.00
N ALA A 155 -2.96 -12.72 9.73
CA ALA A 155 -3.56 -11.58 10.45
C ALA A 155 -3.69 -10.30 9.61
N LEU A 156 -3.35 -10.33 8.30
CA LEU A 156 -3.18 -9.13 7.48
C LEU A 156 -4.50 -8.44 7.16
N SER A 157 -4.91 -7.49 7.98
CA SER A 157 -6.18 -6.78 7.85
C SER A 157 -6.09 -5.49 7.03
N ASN A 158 -4.92 -4.83 7.01
CA ASN A 158 -4.76 -3.51 6.40
C ASN A 158 -3.68 -3.53 5.33
N ILE A 159 -4.04 -3.07 4.13
CA ILE A 159 -3.15 -3.06 2.98
C ILE A 159 -3.16 -1.68 2.32
N ASP A 160 -1.98 -1.17 1.98
CA ASP A 160 -1.79 0.08 1.24
C ASP A 160 -0.86 -0.16 0.04
N LEU A 161 -1.42 -0.20 -1.16
CA LEU A 161 -0.70 -0.46 -2.41
C LEU A 161 -0.65 0.81 -3.26
N PHE A 162 0.52 1.16 -3.73
CA PHE A 162 0.69 2.15 -4.79
C PHE A 162 1.68 1.61 -5.82
N LEU A 163 1.17 1.19 -6.97
CA LEU A 163 1.98 0.63 -8.05
C LEU A 163 2.24 1.68 -9.11
N PHE A 164 3.50 1.82 -9.54
CA PHE A 164 3.84 2.62 -10.72
C PHE A 164 3.31 1.92 -11.96
N GLN A 165 2.25 2.47 -12.55
CA GLN A 165 1.75 1.92 -13.80
C GLN A 165 2.80 2.09 -14.90
N ASN A 166 3.21 0.97 -15.48
CA ASN A 166 4.08 0.99 -16.64
C ASN A 166 3.24 0.70 -17.89
N LYS A 167 2.79 1.78 -18.55
CA LYS A 167 1.90 1.76 -19.74
C LYS A 167 2.48 0.99 -20.95
N PHE A 168 3.73 0.52 -20.89
CA PHE A 168 4.37 -0.26 -21.95
C PHE A 168 4.08 -1.78 -21.87
N TYR A 169 3.44 -2.27 -20.80
CA TYR A 169 3.15 -3.70 -20.64
C TYR A 169 1.67 -4.02 -20.88
N THR A 170 1.39 -4.71 -21.99
CA THR A 170 0.05 -5.26 -22.32
C THR A 170 -0.51 -6.21 -21.25
N LEU A 171 0.36 -6.77 -20.39
CA LEU A 171 0.01 -7.72 -19.33
C LEU A 171 -0.16 -7.08 -17.94
N TRP A 172 -0.04 -5.75 -17.81
CA TRP A 172 -0.10 -5.07 -16.52
C TRP A 172 -1.37 -5.41 -15.74
N ASN A 173 -2.54 -5.27 -16.37
CA ASN A 173 -3.83 -5.53 -15.73
C ASN A 173 -3.95 -6.97 -15.23
N VAL A 174 -3.45 -7.95 -15.98
CA VAL A 174 -3.47 -9.36 -15.56
C VAL A 174 -2.59 -9.56 -14.32
N ARG A 175 -1.38 -8.99 -14.30
CA ARG A 175 -0.48 -9.07 -13.13
C ARG A 175 -1.07 -8.36 -11.92
N TYR A 176 -1.70 -7.20 -12.13
CA TYR A 176 -2.37 -6.44 -11.10
C TYR A 176 -3.51 -7.22 -10.45
N ILE A 177 -4.40 -7.82 -11.25
CA ILE A 177 -5.49 -8.65 -10.72
C ILE A 177 -4.95 -9.88 -9.98
N LYS A 178 -3.90 -10.53 -10.49
CA LYS A 178 -3.23 -11.64 -9.80
C LYS A 178 -2.61 -11.24 -8.46
N LEU A 179 -2.04 -10.03 -8.37
CA LEU A 179 -1.50 -9.48 -7.14
C LEU A 179 -2.63 -9.21 -6.13
N LEU A 180 -3.72 -8.56 -6.56
CA LEU A 180 -4.87 -8.32 -5.68
C LEU A 180 -5.47 -9.64 -5.15
N ALA A 181 -5.49 -10.69 -5.98
CA ALA A 181 -5.99 -11.99 -5.58
C ALA A 181 -5.20 -12.63 -4.41
N GLN A 182 -3.94 -12.24 -4.19
CA GLN A 182 -3.17 -12.67 -3.01
C GLN A 182 -3.79 -12.20 -1.70
N PHE A 183 -4.61 -11.15 -1.74
CA PHE A 183 -5.24 -10.55 -0.57
C PHE A 183 -6.72 -10.92 -0.45
N ARG A 184 -7.18 -11.97 -1.15
CA ARG A 184 -8.59 -12.33 -1.23
C ARG A 184 -9.22 -12.48 0.15
N TYR A 185 -8.59 -13.22 1.07
CA TYR A 185 -9.18 -13.58 2.37
C TYR A 185 -8.67 -12.79 3.56
N CYS A 186 -7.51 -12.12 3.45
CA CYS A 186 -6.85 -11.56 4.63
C CYS A 186 -7.32 -10.12 4.91
N SER A 187 -7.53 -9.30 3.87
CA SER A 187 -7.70 -7.85 4.02
C SER A 187 -9.13 -7.43 4.39
N GLU A 188 -9.28 -6.64 5.46
CA GLU A 188 -10.50 -5.88 5.77
C GLU A 188 -10.48 -4.50 5.09
N PHE A 189 -9.34 -3.81 5.16
CA PHE A 189 -9.11 -2.50 4.59
C PHE A 189 -8.07 -2.57 3.47
N LEU A 190 -8.47 -2.16 2.28
CA LEU A 190 -7.59 -2.10 1.11
C LEU A 190 -7.54 -0.67 0.57
N ASN A 191 -6.37 -0.07 0.64
CA ASN A 191 -6.08 1.20 0.00
C ASN A 191 -5.30 0.91 -1.30
N ILE A 192 -5.85 1.32 -2.43
CA ILE A 192 -5.18 1.25 -3.73
C ILE A 192 -4.96 2.70 -4.16
N GLN A 193 -3.71 3.12 -4.28
CA GLN A 193 -3.38 4.44 -4.77
C GLN A 193 -2.98 4.35 -6.23
N VAL A 194 -3.51 5.29 -7.02
CA VAL A 194 -3.29 5.33 -8.47
C VAL A 194 -2.88 6.73 -8.91
N ALA A 195 -2.10 6.80 -10.00
CA ALA A 195 -1.72 8.08 -10.56
C ALA A 195 -2.93 8.73 -11.23
N THR A 196 -3.63 7.98 -12.08
CA THR A 196 -4.86 8.38 -12.76
C THR A 196 -5.98 7.35 -12.57
N ASP A 197 -7.21 7.72 -12.86
CA ASP A 197 -8.37 6.81 -12.86
C ASP A 197 -8.26 5.69 -13.91
N GLU A 198 -7.64 5.95 -15.06
CA GLU A 198 -7.33 4.94 -16.07
C GLU A 198 -6.58 3.73 -15.47
N ASP A 199 -5.85 3.91 -14.37
CA ASP A 199 -5.01 2.87 -13.77
C ASP A 199 -5.83 1.85 -12.97
N VAL A 200 -7.08 2.18 -12.60
CA VAL A 200 -7.99 1.28 -11.89
C VAL A 200 -9.07 0.69 -12.79
N ILE A 201 -9.27 1.24 -13.99
CA ILE A 201 -10.30 0.76 -14.91
C ILE A 201 -9.88 -0.60 -15.48
N VAL A 202 -10.67 -1.63 -15.18
CA VAL A 202 -10.45 -2.98 -15.72
C VAL A 202 -11.23 -3.14 -17.03
N PRO A 203 -10.58 -3.45 -18.18
CA PRO A 203 -11.25 -3.72 -19.45
C PRO A 203 -12.26 -4.86 -19.35
N VAL A 204 -13.40 -4.73 -20.04
CA VAL A 204 -14.51 -5.70 -19.98
C VAL A 204 -14.07 -7.09 -20.44
N GLU A 205 -13.18 -7.16 -21.43
CA GLU A 205 -12.62 -8.40 -21.97
C GLU A 205 -11.88 -9.19 -20.88
N LEU A 206 -11.14 -8.49 -20.02
CA LEU A 206 -10.45 -9.13 -18.89
C LEU A 206 -11.43 -9.60 -17.82
N ARG A 207 -12.52 -8.87 -17.61
CA ARG A 207 -13.56 -9.24 -16.64
C ARG A 207 -14.32 -10.51 -17.02
N GLN A 208 -14.36 -10.84 -18.31
CA GLN A 208 -14.99 -12.07 -18.82
C GLN A 208 -14.13 -13.31 -18.63
N ILE A 209 -12.80 -13.16 -18.56
CA ILE A 209 -11.86 -14.28 -18.50
C ILE A 209 -11.20 -14.45 -17.14
N LEU A 210 -11.16 -13.40 -16.31
CA LEU A 210 -10.62 -13.45 -14.95
C LEU A 210 -11.75 -13.44 -13.92
N PRO A 211 -11.61 -14.13 -12.78
CA PRO A 211 -12.50 -13.94 -11.66
C PRO A 211 -12.19 -12.62 -10.93
N SER A 212 -13.18 -12.11 -10.20
CA SER A 212 -12.97 -11.02 -9.24
C SER A 212 -11.91 -11.42 -8.20
N PRO A 213 -10.86 -10.61 -7.98
CA PRO A 213 -9.75 -10.97 -7.12
C PRO A 213 -10.09 -10.98 -5.62
N LEU A 214 -11.12 -10.26 -5.16
CA LEU A 214 -11.39 -10.05 -3.74
C LEU A 214 -12.78 -10.59 -3.32
N SER A 215 -12.94 -10.95 -2.03
CA SER A 215 -14.21 -11.38 -1.43
C SER A 215 -15.04 -10.22 -0.82
N SER A 216 -16.23 -10.52 -0.30
CA SER A 216 -17.14 -9.57 0.37
C SER A 216 -16.56 -8.89 1.61
N GLY A 217 -17.20 -7.79 2.01
CA GLY A 217 -17.05 -7.21 3.34
C GLY A 217 -15.88 -6.24 3.47
N LYS A 218 -15.23 -5.92 2.35
CA LYS A 218 -14.06 -5.04 2.33
C LYS A 218 -14.45 -3.58 2.38
N HIS A 219 -13.55 -2.80 2.97
CA HIS A 219 -13.54 -1.35 2.95
C HIS A 219 -12.43 -0.88 2.02
N LEU A 220 -12.79 -0.27 0.89
CA LEU A 220 -11.83 0.14 -0.13
C LEU A 220 -11.63 1.65 -0.11
N LYS A 221 -10.38 2.11 -0.12
CA LYS A 221 -10.06 3.51 -0.39
C LYS A 221 -9.22 3.61 -1.66
N LEU A 222 -9.56 4.56 -2.51
CA LEU A 222 -8.88 4.84 -3.76
C LEU A 222 -8.39 6.29 -3.77
N PRO A 223 -7.17 6.56 -3.30
CA PRO A 223 -6.54 7.86 -3.54
C PRO A 223 -6.06 7.99 -4.99
N ILE A 224 -6.48 9.07 -5.66
CA ILE A 224 -6.12 9.42 -7.03
C ILE A 224 -5.34 10.74 -7.02
N TYR A 225 -4.15 10.74 -7.63
CA TYR A 225 -3.25 11.90 -7.59
C TYR A 225 -3.43 12.86 -8.76
N LYS A 226 -3.81 12.38 -9.94
CA LYS A 226 -4.02 13.16 -11.16
C LYS A 226 -5.41 12.84 -11.70
N ILE A 227 -6.22 13.88 -11.90
CA ILE A 227 -7.57 13.75 -12.45
C ILE A 227 -7.52 14.23 -13.89
N PRO A 228 -7.82 13.37 -14.88
CA PRO A 228 -7.91 13.82 -16.26
C PRO A 228 -9.16 14.67 -16.50
N VAL A 229 -9.16 15.39 -17.62
CA VAL A 229 -10.28 16.25 -18.05
C VAL A 229 -11.60 15.47 -18.17
N HIS A 230 -11.53 14.20 -18.58
CA HIS A 230 -12.68 13.31 -18.74
C HIS A 230 -12.66 12.19 -17.71
N PHE A 231 -12.87 12.54 -16.44
CA PHE A 231 -12.94 11.59 -15.34
C PHE A 231 -14.38 11.09 -15.12
N SER A 232 -14.57 9.76 -15.09
CA SER A 232 -15.86 9.14 -14.79
C SER A 232 -15.76 8.32 -13.50
N ILE A 233 -16.49 8.76 -12.48
CA ILE A 233 -16.63 8.04 -11.21
C ILE A 233 -17.40 6.76 -11.42
N ALA A 234 -18.44 6.77 -12.26
CA ALA A 234 -19.24 5.60 -12.55
C ALA A 234 -18.35 4.45 -13.07
N LYS A 235 -17.43 4.72 -14.01
CA LYS A 235 -16.46 3.71 -14.52
C LYS A 235 -15.50 3.19 -13.45
N VAL A 236 -15.04 4.08 -12.57
CA VAL A 236 -14.16 3.71 -11.43
C VAL A 236 -14.92 2.83 -10.44
N VAL A 237 -16.12 3.23 -10.04
CA VAL A 237 -16.99 2.48 -9.12
C VAL A 237 -17.35 1.12 -9.71
N ASP A 238 -17.72 1.07 -10.99
CA ASP A 238 -18.00 -0.16 -11.75
C ASP A 238 -16.80 -1.13 -11.74
N SER A 239 -15.60 -0.62 -12.04
CA SER A 239 -14.36 -1.43 -12.02
C SER A 239 -14.03 -1.93 -10.61
N LEU A 240 -14.18 -1.08 -9.60
CA LEU A 240 -13.90 -1.45 -8.21
C LEU A 240 -14.92 -2.45 -7.65
N LEU A 241 -16.21 -2.32 -7.98
CA LEU A 241 -17.25 -3.29 -7.64
C LEU A 241 -17.04 -4.63 -8.34
N TRP A 242 -16.41 -4.64 -9.51
CA TRP A 242 -15.93 -5.88 -10.12
C TRP A 242 -14.71 -6.45 -9.40
N ILE A 243 -13.75 -5.61 -8.97
CA ILE A 243 -12.54 -6.04 -8.23
C ILE A 243 -12.92 -6.67 -6.87
N ALA A 244 -13.79 -6.02 -6.12
CA ALA A 244 -14.30 -6.44 -4.82
C ALA A 244 -15.83 -6.43 -4.84
N PRO A 245 -16.46 -7.50 -5.40
CA PRO A 245 -17.90 -7.63 -5.37
C PRO A 245 -18.35 -7.68 -3.90
N HIS A 246 -19.47 -7.00 -3.63
CA HIS A 246 -20.06 -6.97 -2.29
C HIS A 246 -19.22 -6.24 -1.22
N MET A 247 -18.44 -5.24 -1.61
CA MET A 247 -17.77 -4.35 -0.67
C MET A 247 -18.78 -3.52 0.14
N LYS A 248 -18.49 -3.25 1.41
CA LYS A 248 -19.41 -2.51 2.27
C LYS A 248 -19.32 -1.00 2.01
N THR A 249 -18.09 -0.49 1.92
CA THR A 249 -17.84 0.92 1.66
C THR A 249 -16.70 1.12 0.70
N MET A 250 -16.79 2.19 -0.09
CA MET A 250 -15.72 2.70 -0.93
C MET A 250 -15.49 4.17 -0.63
N SER A 251 -14.26 4.65 -0.71
CA SER A 251 -14.01 6.10 -0.77
C SER A 251 -12.97 6.45 -1.80
N ILE A 252 -13.27 7.40 -2.68
CA ILE A 252 -12.38 7.94 -3.70
C ILE A 252 -11.90 9.30 -3.20
N LEU A 253 -10.59 9.44 -3.00
CA LEU A 253 -9.95 10.70 -2.60
C LEU A 253 -9.25 11.31 -3.81
N LYS A 254 -9.58 12.56 -4.10
CA LYS A 254 -9.09 13.30 -5.26
C LYS A 254 -8.10 14.38 -4.80
N TYR A 255 -6.81 14.05 -4.75
CA TYR A 255 -5.81 14.94 -4.14
C TYR A 255 -5.66 16.29 -4.85
N GLY A 256 -5.88 16.37 -6.16
CA GLY A 256 -5.82 17.63 -6.91
C GLY A 256 -6.99 18.59 -6.68
N HIS A 257 -8.10 18.13 -6.11
CA HIS A 257 -9.33 18.91 -5.94
C HIS A 257 -9.84 18.93 -4.50
N SER A 258 -9.04 18.41 -3.55
CA SER A 258 -9.38 18.28 -2.13
C SER A 258 -10.81 17.78 -1.88
N SER A 259 -11.28 16.86 -2.73
CA SER A 259 -12.63 16.31 -2.69
C SER A 259 -12.59 14.81 -2.44
N LYS A 260 -13.62 14.32 -1.75
CA LYS A 260 -13.79 12.92 -1.39
C LYS A 260 -15.21 12.49 -1.68
N SER A 261 -15.36 11.42 -2.45
CA SER A 261 -16.64 10.74 -2.65
C SER A 261 -16.60 9.42 -1.88
N SER A 262 -17.54 9.21 -0.97
CA SER A 262 -17.67 7.97 -0.20
C SER A 262 -19.00 7.29 -0.56
N PHE A 263 -18.96 5.98 -0.72
CA PHE A 263 -20.10 5.15 -1.11
C PHE A 263 -20.29 4.08 -0.05
N GLU A 264 -21.54 3.87 0.35
CA GLU A 264 -21.97 2.77 1.20
C GLU A 264 -23.04 1.98 0.42
N PHE A 265 -22.83 0.66 0.30
CA PHE A 265 -23.64 -0.21 -0.53
C PHE A 265 -24.50 -1.15 0.32
N SER A 266 -25.81 -1.15 0.06
CA SER A 266 -26.78 -2.07 0.65
C SER A 266 -27.22 -3.12 -0.37
N TYR A 267 -27.50 -4.35 0.07
CA TYR A 267 -27.78 -5.49 -0.82
C TYR A 267 -29.14 -6.14 -0.52
N LYS A 268 -29.85 -6.60 -1.57
CA LYS A 268 -31.26 -7.04 -1.52
C LYS A 268 -31.55 -8.28 -0.64
N LYS A 269 -30.56 -9.14 -0.40
CA LYS A 269 -30.66 -10.39 0.38
C LYS A 269 -29.32 -10.70 1.05
N PRO A 270 -29.28 -11.50 2.14
CA PRO A 270 -28.01 -12.02 2.65
C PRO A 270 -27.30 -12.78 1.52
N ILE A 271 -26.07 -12.35 1.22
CA ILE A 271 -25.28 -12.91 0.13
C ILE A 271 -24.81 -14.29 0.59
N ILE A 272 -25.33 -15.35 -0.05
CA ILE A 272 -24.91 -16.71 0.23
C ILE A 272 -23.67 -17.03 -0.61
N TYR A 273 -22.58 -17.34 0.08
CA TYR A 273 -21.35 -17.84 -0.52
C TYR A 273 -21.38 -19.37 -0.52
N GLU A 274 -21.37 -19.98 -1.70
CA GLU A 274 -21.22 -21.43 -1.87
C GLU A 274 -19.82 -21.71 -2.41
N GLY A 275 -18.90 -22.08 -1.52
CA GLY A 275 -17.48 -22.20 -1.85
C GLY A 275 -16.84 -20.82 -2.03
N GLU A 276 -16.25 -20.58 -3.20
CA GLU A 276 -15.46 -19.36 -3.49
C GLU A 276 -16.25 -18.18 -4.09
N SER A 277 -17.51 -18.39 -4.50
CA SER A 277 -18.30 -17.38 -5.22
C SER A 277 -19.67 -17.16 -4.59
N ALA A 278 -20.10 -15.90 -4.53
CA ALA A 278 -21.48 -15.56 -4.22
C ALA A 278 -22.41 -16.18 -5.27
N SER A 279 -23.58 -16.66 -4.84
CA SER A 279 -24.56 -17.26 -5.75
C SER A 279 -24.92 -16.36 -6.94
N CYS A 280 -24.97 -15.02 -6.75
CA CYS A 280 -25.24 -14.10 -7.85
C CYS A 280 -24.09 -13.91 -8.84
N CYS A 281 -22.83 -14.13 -8.44
CA CYS A 281 -21.68 -14.04 -9.34
C CYS A 281 -21.45 -15.34 -10.14
N LYS A 282 -22.14 -16.45 -9.81
CA LYS A 282 -22.14 -17.66 -10.66
C LYS A 282 -22.88 -17.42 -11.98
N SER A 283 -24.02 -16.71 -11.93
CA SER A 283 -24.85 -16.46 -13.10
C SER A 283 -24.41 -15.22 -13.89
N LEU A 284 -23.80 -14.23 -13.22
CA LEU A 284 -23.43 -12.94 -13.82
C LEU A 284 -22.06 -12.46 -13.30
N PRO A 285 -20.95 -13.14 -13.65
CA PRO A 285 -19.63 -12.87 -13.04
C PRO A 285 -19.11 -11.44 -13.27
N VAL A 286 -19.56 -10.77 -14.33
CA VAL A 286 -19.12 -9.41 -14.67
C VAL A 286 -19.97 -8.33 -13.99
N THR A 287 -21.28 -8.56 -13.83
CA THR A 287 -22.26 -7.55 -13.42
C THR A 287 -23.10 -7.98 -12.22
N CYS A 288 -22.66 -8.98 -11.44
CA CYS A 288 -23.44 -9.51 -10.31
C CYS A 288 -23.82 -8.43 -9.29
N TRP A 289 -22.93 -7.47 -9.05
CA TRP A 289 -23.18 -6.36 -8.14
C TRP A 289 -24.35 -5.47 -8.59
N GLN A 290 -24.58 -5.26 -9.91
CA GLN A 290 -25.71 -4.46 -10.42
C GLN A 290 -27.06 -5.06 -10.01
N HIS A 291 -27.13 -6.39 -9.93
CA HIS A 291 -28.35 -7.11 -9.62
C HIS A 291 -28.58 -7.24 -8.10
N CYS A 292 -27.47 -7.31 -7.35
CA CYS A 292 -27.46 -7.58 -5.91
C CYS A 292 -27.55 -6.31 -5.05
N ILE A 293 -27.12 -5.14 -5.56
CA ILE A 293 -27.25 -3.85 -4.86
C ILE A 293 -28.71 -3.41 -4.83
N GLN A 294 -29.15 -2.94 -3.66
CA GLN A 294 -30.48 -2.39 -3.40
C GLN A 294 -30.46 -0.87 -3.37
N GLU A 295 -29.48 -0.30 -2.66
CA GLU A 295 -29.36 1.12 -2.38
C GLU A 295 -27.88 1.50 -2.33
N ILE A 296 -27.58 2.71 -2.80
CA ILE A 296 -26.25 3.33 -2.69
C ILE A 296 -26.41 4.65 -1.97
N LYS A 297 -25.71 4.77 -0.83
CA LYS A 297 -25.57 6.05 -0.13
C LYS A 297 -24.25 6.69 -0.52
N VAL A 298 -24.32 7.94 -0.97
CA VAL A 298 -23.17 8.72 -1.42
C VAL A 298 -22.95 9.91 -0.49
N GLU A 299 -21.75 10.03 0.08
CA GLU A 299 -21.29 11.21 0.82
C GLU A 299 -20.19 11.90 0.00
N ILE A 300 -20.41 13.16 -0.36
CA ILE A 300 -19.42 14.00 -1.02
C ILE A 300 -18.92 15.02 -0.01
N THR A 301 -17.61 15.05 0.21
CA THR A 301 -16.93 16.04 1.03
C THR A 301 -16.00 16.88 0.16
N ASP A 302 -16.20 18.20 0.17
CA ASP A 302 -15.29 19.16 -0.45
C ASP A 302 -14.55 19.94 0.64
N GLU A 303 -13.23 20.03 0.54
CA GLU A 303 -12.41 20.90 1.38
C GLU A 303 -12.06 22.17 0.59
N ASN A 304 -12.44 23.33 1.13
CA ASN A 304 -12.03 24.60 0.53
C ASN A 304 -10.51 24.79 0.64
N GLU A 305 -9.92 25.59 -0.26
CA GLU A 305 -8.46 25.85 -0.33
C GLU A 305 -7.84 26.33 1.00
N GLU A 306 -8.62 26.93 1.90
CA GLU A 306 -8.16 27.38 3.23
C GLU A 306 -8.25 26.31 4.34
N GLY A 307 -8.76 25.12 4.06
CA GLY A 307 -8.86 23.98 5.00
C GLY A 307 -9.81 24.18 6.20
N ARG A 308 -10.49 25.32 6.30
CA ARG A 308 -11.28 25.71 7.48
C ARG A 308 -12.74 25.23 7.48
N ASN A 309 -13.34 25.01 6.31
CA ASN A 309 -14.74 24.56 6.19
C ASN A 309 -14.84 23.32 5.29
N LYS A 310 -15.47 22.25 5.80
CA LYS A 310 -15.79 21.03 5.04
C LYS A 310 -17.28 21.02 4.72
N ILE A 311 -17.62 21.07 3.44
CA ILE A 311 -19.01 20.92 3.00
C ILE A 311 -19.27 19.45 2.76
N LYS A 312 -20.34 18.93 3.37
CA LYS A 312 -20.78 17.54 3.19
C LYS A 312 -22.15 17.49 2.54
N ARG A 313 -22.30 16.68 1.50
CA ARG A 313 -23.58 16.41 0.83
C ARG A 313 -23.86 14.92 0.85
N TYR A 314 -25.12 14.55 1.06
CA TYR A 314 -25.57 13.17 1.15
C TYR A 314 -26.64 12.89 0.10
N TYR A 315 -26.51 11.77 -0.60
CA TYR A 315 -27.45 11.31 -1.62
C TYR A 315 -27.78 9.85 -1.39
N TYR A 316 -29.01 9.47 -1.71
CA TYR A 316 -29.50 8.09 -1.64
C TYR A 316 -30.01 7.71 -3.03
N LEU A 317 -29.48 6.63 -3.58
CA LEU A 317 -29.77 6.18 -4.93
C LEU A 317 -30.39 4.79 -4.87
N GLU A 318 -31.56 4.67 -5.49
CA GLU A 318 -32.32 3.44 -5.62
C GLU A 318 -32.81 3.29 -7.07
N GLY A 319 -33.17 2.06 -7.44
CA GLY A 319 -33.72 1.75 -8.76
C GLY A 319 -32.67 1.38 -9.82
N PRO A 320 -33.12 1.03 -11.04
CA PRO A 320 -32.24 0.48 -12.10
C PRO A 320 -31.18 1.49 -12.59
N ASP A 321 -31.49 2.79 -12.59
CA ASP A 321 -30.64 3.84 -13.16
C ASP A 321 -29.75 4.52 -12.11
N MET A 322 -29.58 3.90 -10.94
CA MET A 322 -28.82 4.47 -9.82
C MET A 322 -27.38 4.82 -10.20
N TYR A 323 -26.76 4.09 -11.14
CA TYR A 323 -25.36 4.29 -11.55
C TYR A 323 -25.17 5.44 -12.53
N GLU A 324 -26.15 5.71 -13.40
CA GLU A 324 -26.08 6.82 -14.36
C GLU A 324 -26.03 8.16 -13.61
N LYS A 325 -26.69 8.24 -12.45
CA LYS A 325 -26.71 9.42 -11.59
C LYS A 325 -25.40 9.67 -10.82
N VAL A 326 -24.50 8.69 -10.73
CA VAL A 326 -23.27 8.80 -9.92
C VAL A 326 -22.31 9.85 -10.49
N ASP A 327 -22.15 9.89 -11.81
CA ASP A 327 -21.27 10.88 -12.46
C ASP A 327 -21.81 12.30 -12.32
N ASP A 328 -23.11 12.50 -12.53
CA ASP A 328 -23.77 13.79 -12.36
C ASP A 328 -23.62 14.33 -10.93
N LEU A 329 -23.78 13.47 -9.93
CA LEU A 329 -23.67 13.88 -8.53
C LEU A 329 -22.23 14.24 -8.12
N CYS A 330 -21.24 13.55 -8.69
CA CYS A 330 -19.85 13.68 -8.26
C CYS A 330 -18.99 14.58 -9.16
N SER A 331 -19.58 15.16 -10.21
CA SER A 331 -18.93 16.11 -11.15
C SER A 331 -18.95 17.57 -10.66
N PHE A 332 -19.71 17.89 -9.61
CA PHE A 332 -19.91 19.24 -9.06
C PHE A 332 -18.66 19.95 -8.47
N GLY A 333 -17.45 19.38 -8.61
CA GLY A 333 -16.18 19.99 -8.22
C GLY A 333 -15.16 20.21 -9.35
N VAL A 334 -15.49 19.82 -10.59
CA VAL A 334 -14.54 19.90 -11.73
C VAL A 334 -14.69 21.22 -12.51
N THR A 335 -15.79 21.96 -12.32
CA THR A 335 -16.13 23.16 -13.11
C THR A 335 -15.79 24.50 -12.43
N LYS A 336 -14.61 24.63 -11.81
CA LYS A 336 -14.07 25.95 -11.44
C LYS A 336 -12.58 26.07 -11.71
N SER A 337 -12.25 26.28 -12.98
CA SER A 337 -11.14 27.15 -13.39
C SER A 337 -11.45 27.64 -14.79
N ALA A 338 -11.92 28.89 -14.88
CA ALA A 338 -12.06 29.63 -16.13
C ALA A 338 -10.69 30.11 -16.62
#